data_AF-A0A3S4HHS8-F1
#
_entry.id   AF-A0A3S4HHS8-F1
#
_cell.length_a   1.000
_cell.length_b   1.000
_cell.length_c   1.000
_cell.angle_alpha   90.00
_cell.angle_beta   90.00
_cell.angle_gamma   90.00
#
_symmetry.space_group_name_H-M   'P 1'
#
loop_
_entity.id
_entity.type
_entity.pdbx_description
1 polymer ?
#
loop_
_entity_poly.entity_id
_entity_poly.type
_entity_poly.pdbx_seq_one_letter_code
_entity_poly.pdbx_strand_id
1 'polypeptide(L)' 'MKTTLEQWQVLRAIVEEGGFAQAAEKLHRSQSAVSYAVARLQEQLAWPCCARRGGGCG' A
#
# COMPACT_ATOMS: atom_id res chain seq x y z
N MET A 1 -16.23 3.05 -2.90
CA MET A 1 -15.11 2.08 -3.04
C MET A 1 -14.42 2.32 -4.38
N LYS A 2 -13.23 2.94 -4.38
CA LYS A 2 -12.37 3.18 -5.56
C LYS A 2 -10.89 2.86 -5.28
N THR A 3 -10.61 2.17 -4.17
CA THR A 3 -9.40 2.45 -3.39
C THR A 3 -8.18 1.63 -3.78
N THR A 4 -8.29 0.41 -4.31
CA THR A 4 -7.10 -0.43 -4.55
C THR A 4 -6.25 0.07 -5.72
N LEU A 5 -6.85 0.58 -6.80
CA LEU A 5 -6.07 1.07 -7.95
C LEU A 5 -5.27 2.33 -7.60
N GLU A 6 -5.87 3.27 -6.85
CA GLU A 6 -5.14 4.44 -6.34
C GLU A 6 -3.98 4.02 -5.41
N GLN A 7 -4.16 3.02 -4.55
CA GLN A 7 -3.08 2.51 -3.69
C GLN A 7 -1.92 1.95 -4.51
N TRP A 8 -2.19 1.25 -5.62
CA TRP A 8 -1.15 0.78 -6.54
C TRP A 8 -0.46 1.90 -7.31
N GLN A 9 -1.19 2.95 -7.69
CA GLN A 9 -0.60 4.14 -8.31
C GLN A 9 0.34 4.86 -7.35
N VAL A 10 -0.05 4.96 -6.07
CA VAL A 10 0.79 5.50 -5.00
C VAL A 10 2.06 4.68 -4.83
N LEU A 11 1.94 3.35 -4.76
CA LEU A 11 3.11 2.46 -4.65
C LEU A 11 4.06 2.64 -5.84
N ARG A 12 3.51 2.70 -7.07
CA ARG A 12 4.30 2.91 -8.28
C ARG A 12 5.04 4.24 -8.23
N ALA A 13 4.37 5.33 -7.85
CA ALA A 13 4.98 6.64 -7.74
C ALA A 13 6.12 6.66 -6.72
N ILE A 14 6.00 5.96 -5.58
CA ILE A 14 7.09 5.86 -4.60
C ILE A 14 8.30 5.12 -5.19
N VAL A 15 8.07 4.05 -5.95
CA VAL A 15 9.16 3.27 -6.57
C VAL A 15 9.83 4.07 -7.71
N GLU A 16 9.06 4.81 -8.50
CA GLU A 16 9.57 5.68 -9.56
C GLU A 16 10.38 6.86 -9.02
N GLU A 17 9.85 7.54 -7.99
CA GLU A 17 10.48 8.74 -7.43
C GLU A 17 11.55 8.43 -6.37
N GLY A 18 11.55 7.21 -5.82
CA GLY A 18 12.50 6.78 -4.79
C GLY A 18 12.19 7.27 -3.37
N GLY A 19 11.01 7.86 -3.13
CA GLY A 19 10.67 8.40 -1.82
C GLY A 19 9.21 8.80 -1.64
N PHE A 20 8.72 8.70 -0.40
CA PHE A 20 7.34 9.03 -0.02
C PHE A 20 7.02 10.53 -0.20
N ALA A 21 7.99 11.41 0.06
CA ALA A 21 7.80 12.85 -0.08
C ALA A 21 7.67 13.27 -1.56
N GLN A 22 8.55 12.76 -2.42
CA GLN A 22 8.53 13.05 -3.86
C GLN A 22 7.27 12.49 -4.53
N ALA A 23 6.86 11.27 -4.16
CA ALA A 23 5.60 10.69 -4.62
C ALA A 23 4.38 11.48 -4.15
N ALA A 24 4.40 12.03 -2.94
CA ALA A 24 3.34 12.87 -2.40
C ALA A 24 3.21 14.19 -3.16
N GLU A 25 4.32 14.85 -3.49
CA GLU A 25 4.33 16.03 -4.35
C GLU A 25 3.80 15.72 -5.75
N LYS A 26 4.28 14.65 -6.39
CA LYS A 26 3.84 14.22 -7.72
C LYS A 26 2.35 13.89 -7.79
N LEU A 27 1.80 13.30 -6.72
CA LEU A 27 0.39 12.92 -6.64
C LEU A 27 -0.49 14.04 -6.08
N HIS A 28 0.07 15.21 -5.74
CA HIS A 28 -0.63 16.30 -5.07
C HIS A 28 -1.38 15.83 -3.81
N ARG A 29 -0.74 14.95 -3.04
CA ARG A 29 -1.28 14.34 -1.81
C ARG A 29 -0.32 14.62 -0.65
N SER A 30 -0.80 14.52 0.58
CA SER A 30 0.07 14.54 1.75
C SER A 30 0.89 13.26 1.85
N GLN A 31 2.13 13.37 2.36
CA GLN A 31 2.99 12.21 2.62
C GLN A 31 2.33 11.16 3.52
N SER A 32 1.53 11.60 4.49
CA SER A 32 0.72 10.73 5.35
C SER A 32 -0.36 9.94 4.60
N ALA A 33 -1.03 10.56 3.62
CA ALA A 33 -2.03 9.91 2.78
C ALA A 33 -1.39 8.84 1.88
N VAL A 34 -0.21 9.16 1.33
CA VAL A 34 0.61 8.24 0.55
C VAL A 34 1.05 7.04 1.39
N SER A 35 1.55 7.28 2.60
CA SER A 35 1.96 6.23 3.53
C SER A 35 0.77 5.34 3.95
N TYR A 36 -0.40 5.94 4.19
CA TYR A 36 -1.61 5.20 4.54
C TYR A 36 -2.09 4.30 3.38
N ALA A 37 -2.03 4.79 2.15
CA ALA A 37 -2.39 4.01 0.97
C ALA A 37 -1.50 2.77 0.79
N VAL A 38 -0.19 2.90 1.03
CA VAL A 38 0.73 1.75 0.99
C VAL A 38 0.51 0.79 2.15
N ALA A 39 0.26 1.29 3.37
CA ALA A 39 -0.02 0.45 4.53
C ALA A 39 -1.29 -0.39 4.32
N ARG A 40 -2.35 0.22 3.77
CA ARG A 40 -3.57 -0.49 3.38
C ARG A 40 -3.32 -1.53 2.29
N LEU A 41 -2.47 -1.23 1.31
CA LEU A 41 -2.09 -2.18 0.27
C LEU A 41 -1.35 -3.39 0.86
N GLN A 42 -0.45 -3.14 1.82
CA GLN A 42 0.26 -4.20 2.55
C GLN A 42 -0.69 -5.02 3.42
N GLU A 43 -1.65 -4.41 4.11
CA GLU A 43 -2.69 -5.14 4.84
C GLU A 43 -3.48 -6.05 3.89
N GLN A 44 -3.90 -5.52 2.73
CA GLN A 44 -4.64 -6.29 1.73
C GLN A 44 -3.83 -7.45 1.13
N LEU A 45 -2.52 -7.29 0.93
CA LEU A 45 -1.64 -8.37 0.44
C LEU A 45 -1.22 -9.34 1.55
N ALA A 46 -1.05 -8.87 2.78
CA ALA A 46 -0.65 -9.69 3.93
C ALA A 46 -1.73 -10.71 4.32
N TRP A 47 -2.98 -10.48 3.95
CA TRP A 47 -4.06 -11.47 3.97
C TRP A 47 -4.34 -11.98 2.54
N PRO A 48 -3.71 -13.10 2.11
CA PRO A 48 -4.32 -14.41 2.38
C PRO A 48 -3.31 -15.58 2.46
N CYS A 49 -2.14 -15.40 3.10
CA CYS A 49 -1.12 -16.45 3.17
C CYS A 49 -0.99 -17.21 4.50
N CYS A 50 -1.98 -17.15 5.40
CA CYS A 50 -2.16 -18.26 6.35
C CYS A 50 -2.83 -19.48 5.67
N ALA A 51 -2.26 -19.89 4.53
CA ALA A 51 -2.26 -21.27 4.06
C ALA A 51 -0.87 -21.86 4.37
N ARG A 52 -0.35 -21.63 5.58
CA ARG A 52 0.53 -22.62 6.18
C ARG A 52 -0.37 -23.81 6.48
N ARG A 53 -0.10 -24.92 5.79
CA ARG A 53 -0.62 -26.24 6.13
C ARG A 53 -0.47 -26.44 7.65
N GLY A 54 -1.59 -26.65 8.33
CA GLY A 54 -1.64 -27.19 9.69
C GLY A 54 -1.59 -26.16 10.82
N GLY A 55 -2.68 -26.09 11.59
CA GLY A 55 -2.73 -25.51 12.93
C GLY A 55 -3.55 -24.23 13.00
N GLY A 56 -4.77 -24.35 13.55
CA GLY A 56 -5.72 -23.25 13.69
C GLY A 56 -5.21 -22.08 14.52
N CYS A 57 -5.76 -20.89 14.25
CA CYS A 57 -5.64 -19.74 15.13
C CYS A 57 -7.02 -19.53 15.78
N GLY A 58 -7.07 -19.72 17.10
CA GLY A 58 -8.16 -19.28 17.97
C GLY A 58 -8.02 -17.83 18.38
#